data_AF-A0A528WBA0-F1
#
_entry.id   AF-A0A528WBA0-F1
#
_cell.length_a   1.000
_cell.length_b   1.000
_cell.length_c   1.000
_cell.angle_alpha   90.00
_cell.angle_beta   90.00
_cell.angle_gamma   90.00
#
_symmetry.space_group_name_H-M   'P 1'
#
loop_
_entity.id
_entity.type
_entity.pdbx_description
1 polymer ?
#
loop_
_entity_poly.entity_id
_entity_poly.type
_entity_poly.pdbx_seq_one_letter_code
_entity_poly.pdbx_strand_id
1 'polypeptide(L)'
;MALDIVTQDIIIDETTGLQDDDIDPSVAPHSTNATLLYLLSLDDAGGLTSPEVAFQTNFVQASADAGETITSVVLAQNSSGTPFSTTVGVNSGIRTVDGNYVWLFQDPTNANVVIGVIGTDDPLAEPAETGPLAFSLGLNSTSTTNADLYTVQYVPLL
;
A
#
# COMPACT_ATOMS: atom_id res chain seq x y z
N MET A 1 -29.80 2.43 3.05
CA MET A 1 -28.37 2.76 3.00
C MET A 1 -27.61 1.78 3.86
N ALA A 2 -27.55 0.55 3.37
CA ALA A 2 -26.54 -0.42 3.75
C ALA A 2 -25.46 -0.37 2.65
N LEU A 3 -24.33 0.27 2.97
CA LEU A 3 -23.08 0.04 2.25
C LEU A 3 -22.42 -1.15 2.94
N ASP A 4 -22.13 -2.19 2.18
CA ASP A 4 -21.34 -3.32 2.66
C ASP A 4 -19.99 -3.33 1.97
N ILE A 5 -18.93 -3.52 2.74
CA ILE A 5 -17.54 -3.57 2.25
C ILE A 5 -16.92 -4.84 2.82
N VAL A 6 -16.58 -5.75 1.93
CA VAL A 6 -15.81 -6.95 2.26
C VAL A 6 -14.37 -6.70 1.83
N THR A 7 -13.45 -6.88 2.77
CA THR A 7 -12.02 -6.91 2.48
C THR A 7 -11.48 -8.33 2.59
N GLN A 8 -10.52 -8.68 1.74
CA GLN A 8 -9.76 -9.92 1.87
C GLN A 8 -8.45 -9.66 2.59
N ASP A 9 -7.87 -10.68 3.19
CA ASP A 9 -6.53 -10.59 3.73
C ASP A 9 -5.52 -10.61 2.58
N ILE A 10 -4.45 -9.83 2.73
CA ILE A 10 -3.23 -9.97 1.94
C ILE A 10 -2.17 -10.56 2.88
N ILE A 11 -1.49 -11.59 2.40
CA ILE A 11 -0.41 -12.25 3.13
C ILE A 11 0.88 -11.79 2.47
N ILE A 12 1.84 -11.41 3.31
CA ILE A 12 3.22 -11.12 2.92
C ILE A 12 4.08 -12.10 3.71
N ASP A 13 4.65 -13.12 3.06
CA ASP A 13 5.40 -14.19 3.75
C ASP A 13 6.88 -13.83 3.93
N GLU A 14 7.15 -12.90 4.83
CA GLU A 14 8.52 -12.54 5.21
C GLU A 14 9.13 -13.60 6.14
N THR A 15 9.58 -14.73 5.58
CA THR A 15 10.43 -15.64 6.36
C THR A 15 11.79 -14.98 6.56
N THR A 16 12.11 -14.57 7.80
CA THR A 16 13.42 -13.97 8.16
C THR A 16 14.60 -14.58 7.38
N GLY A 17 15.18 -13.80 6.45
CA GLY A 17 16.33 -14.22 5.62
C GLY A 17 16.00 -14.75 4.22
N LEU A 18 14.72 -14.84 3.85
CA LEU A 18 14.23 -15.03 2.50
C LEU A 18 13.34 -13.83 2.15
N GLN A 19 13.58 -13.26 0.97
CA GLN A 19 12.77 -12.22 0.36
C GLN A 19 12.44 -12.80 -1.01
N ASP A 20 11.33 -13.52 -1.08
CA ASP A 20 10.83 -14.10 -2.31
C ASP A 20 9.45 -13.54 -2.59
N ASP A 21 9.34 -12.85 -3.74
CA ASP A 21 8.09 -12.25 -4.14
C ASP A 21 6.94 -13.26 -4.07
N ASP A 22 5.90 -12.93 -3.31
CA ASP A 22 4.62 -13.66 -3.30
C ASP A 22 4.03 -13.77 -4.73
N ILE A 23 4.36 -12.81 -5.60
CA ILE A 23 4.08 -12.85 -7.04
C ILE A 23 5.28 -12.41 -7.90
N ASP A 24 5.60 -13.14 -8.96
CA ASP A 24 6.64 -12.71 -9.91
C ASP A 24 6.16 -11.49 -10.73
N PRO A 25 6.77 -10.30 -10.57
CA PRO A 25 6.35 -9.09 -11.26
C PRO A 25 6.71 -9.10 -12.76
N SER A 26 7.56 -10.03 -13.21
CA SER A 26 8.02 -10.15 -14.59
C SER A 26 7.12 -11.03 -15.47
N VAL A 27 6.17 -11.75 -14.87
CA VAL A 27 5.23 -12.63 -15.59
C VAL A 27 3.81 -12.05 -15.64
N ALA A 28 3.04 -12.49 -16.65
CA ALA A 28 1.63 -12.11 -16.74
C ALA A 28 0.82 -12.77 -15.59
N PRO A 29 -0.17 -12.05 -15.02
CA PRO A 29 -0.73 -10.77 -15.47
C PRO A 29 -0.01 -9.51 -14.94
N HIS A 30 1.02 -9.65 -14.12
CA HIS A 30 1.62 -8.56 -13.34
C HIS A 30 2.58 -7.68 -14.15
N SER A 31 3.30 -8.26 -15.12
CA SER A 31 4.35 -7.59 -15.90
C SER A 31 3.94 -6.39 -16.73
N THR A 32 2.63 -6.21 -16.96
CA THR A 32 2.09 -5.04 -17.65
C THR A 32 1.15 -4.21 -16.77
N ASN A 33 1.06 -4.51 -15.47
CA ASN A 33 0.18 -3.79 -14.56
C ASN A 33 0.80 -2.42 -14.22
N ALA A 34 0.15 -1.34 -14.67
CA ALA A 34 0.66 0.01 -14.49
C ALA A 34 0.80 0.43 -13.02
N THR A 35 -0.09 -0.05 -12.13
CA THR A 35 0.00 0.21 -10.70
C THR A 35 1.25 -0.45 -10.12
N LEU A 36 1.45 -1.75 -10.37
CA LEU A 36 2.63 -2.46 -9.87
C LEU A 36 3.94 -1.86 -10.42
N LEU A 37 4.01 -1.60 -11.73
CA LEU A 37 5.20 -0.99 -12.35
C LEU A 37 5.51 0.39 -11.76
N TYR A 38 4.46 1.15 -11.40
CA TYR A 38 4.62 2.41 -10.71
C TYR A 38 5.17 2.21 -9.29
N LEU A 39 4.63 1.28 -8.50
CA LEU A 39 5.15 0.97 -7.16
C LEU A 39 6.63 0.56 -7.23
N LEU A 40 6.99 -0.37 -8.13
CA LEU A 40 8.39 -0.79 -8.33
C LEU A 40 9.31 0.36 -8.73
N SER A 41 8.79 1.42 -9.37
CA SER A 41 9.59 2.60 -9.73
C SER A 41 9.85 3.57 -8.57
N LEU A 42 9.15 3.39 -7.44
CA LEU A 42 9.37 4.17 -6.22
C LEU A 42 10.54 3.64 -5.39
N ASP A 43 11.06 2.45 -5.72
CA ASP A 43 12.26 1.91 -5.09
C ASP A 43 13.47 2.79 -5.44
N ASP A 44 14.03 3.47 -4.44
CA ASP A 44 15.17 4.37 -4.60
C ASP A 44 16.48 3.69 -4.19
N ALA A 45 17.61 4.32 -4.49
CA ALA A 45 18.95 3.83 -4.15
C ALA A 45 19.16 3.73 -2.63
N GLY A 46 18.89 2.56 -2.06
CA GLY A 46 18.97 2.29 -0.63
C GLY A 46 18.00 1.22 -0.15
N GLY A 47 17.01 0.84 -0.98
CA GLY A 47 16.15 -0.31 -0.76
C GLY A 47 16.85 -1.66 -0.88
N LEU A 48 16.09 -2.73 -0.68
CA LEU A 48 16.53 -4.11 -0.84
C LEU A 48 17.07 -4.36 -2.26
N THR A 49 17.92 -5.38 -2.40
CA THR A 49 18.46 -5.76 -3.72
C THR A 49 17.34 -6.26 -4.67
N SER A 50 16.25 -6.76 -4.09
CA SER A 50 14.96 -6.95 -4.74
C SER A 50 13.88 -6.55 -3.72
N PRO A 51 12.96 -5.64 -4.05
CA PRO A 51 11.75 -5.44 -3.26
C PRO A 51 10.95 -6.74 -3.18
N GLU A 52 10.17 -6.89 -2.12
CA GLU A 52 9.16 -7.94 -2.00
C GLU A 52 7.84 -7.45 -2.61
N VAL A 53 7.18 -8.30 -3.41
CA VAL A 53 5.94 -7.96 -4.11
C VAL A 53 4.82 -8.95 -3.78
N ALA A 54 3.72 -8.42 -3.23
CA ALA A 54 2.50 -9.17 -3.01
C ALA A 54 1.28 -8.58 -3.73
N PHE A 55 0.29 -9.44 -3.98
CA PHE A 55 -0.92 -9.09 -4.71
C PHE A 55 -2.14 -9.86 -4.16
N GLN A 56 -3.24 -9.14 -3.98
CA GLN A 56 -4.53 -9.73 -3.63
C GLN A 56 -5.62 -9.25 -4.60
N THR A 57 -6.21 -10.20 -5.33
CA THR A 57 -7.34 -9.89 -6.22
C THR A 57 -8.62 -9.63 -5.44
N ASN A 58 -9.45 -8.70 -5.92
CA ASN A 58 -10.70 -8.29 -5.27
C ASN A 58 -10.49 -8.06 -3.77
N PHE A 59 -9.36 -7.43 -3.42
CA PHE A 59 -9.02 -7.08 -2.05
C PHE A 59 -10.14 -6.29 -1.40
N VAL A 60 -10.81 -5.39 -2.14
CA VAL A 60 -12.07 -4.77 -1.74
C VAL A 60 -13.20 -5.19 -2.67
N GLN A 61 -14.34 -5.55 -2.08
CA GLN A 61 -15.62 -5.71 -2.75
C GLN A 61 -16.68 -4.91 -2.00
N ALA A 62 -17.22 -3.88 -2.65
CA ALA A 62 -18.25 -3.01 -2.10
C ALA A 62 -19.61 -3.30 -2.76
N SER A 63 -20.67 -3.30 -1.97
CA SER A 63 -22.04 -3.43 -2.46
C SER A 63 -22.96 -2.42 -1.78
N ALA A 64 -24.02 -2.03 -2.48
CA ALA A 64 -24.97 -1.03 -2.01
C ALA A 64 -26.40 -1.48 -2.31
N ASP A 65 -27.36 -0.87 -1.62
CA ASP A 65 -28.79 -1.15 -1.81
C ASP A 65 -29.25 -0.80 -3.24
N ALA A 66 -30.37 -1.39 -3.66
CA ALA A 66 -30.97 -1.06 -4.94
C ALA A 66 -31.30 0.45 -5.04
N GLY A 67 -30.80 1.10 -6.08
CA GLY A 67 -30.97 2.55 -6.31
C GLY A 67 -29.79 3.40 -5.83
N GLU A 68 -28.80 2.80 -5.17
CA GLU A 68 -27.52 3.43 -4.84
C GLU A 68 -26.48 3.13 -5.92
N THR A 69 -25.51 4.02 -6.12
CA THR A 69 -24.42 3.85 -7.09
C THR A 69 -23.10 4.12 -6.41
N ILE A 70 -22.23 3.11 -6.37
CA ILE A 70 -20.85 3.27 -5.93
C ILE A 70 -20.05 3.78 -7.12
N THR A 71 -19.41 4.93 -6.95
CA THR A 71 -18.61 5.59 -8.00
C THR A 71 -17.14 5.22 -7.94
N SER A 72 -16.63 4.89 -6.75
CA SER A 72 -15.21 4.63 -6.51
C SER A 72 -14.98 3.93 -5.18
N VAL A 73 -13.86 3.20 -5.10
CA VAL A 73 -13.25 2.71 -3.88
C VAL A 73 -11.87 3.36 -3.75
N VAL A 74 -11.52 3.83 -2.55
CA VAL A 74 -10.24 4.49 -2.26
C VAL A 74 -9.69 4.03 -0.91
N LEU A 75 -8.38 4.17 -0.71
CA LEU A 75 -7.74 3.96 0.59
C LEU A 75 -8.00 5.17 1.51
N ALA A 76 -8.31 4.89 2.77
CA ALA A 76 -8.56 5.89 3.80
C ALA A 76 -7.85 5.53 5.10
N GLN A 77 -7.50 6.55 5.89
CA GLN A 77 -6.80 6.41 7.16
C GLN A 77 -7.64 5.68 8.21
N ASN A 78 -8.97 5.77 8.10
CA ASN A 78 -9.88 5.27 9.12
C ASN A 78 -11.28 5.00 8.53
N SER A 79 -12.14 4.39 9.35
CA SER A 79 -13.52 4.05 9.00
C SER A 79 -14.44 5.25 8.73
N SER A 80 -14.03 6.46 9.12
CA SER A 80 -14.76 7.69 8.80
C SER A 80 -14.45 8.21 7.39
N GLY A 81 -13.55 7.54 6.65
CA GLY A 81 -13.19 7.91 5.28
C GLY A 81 -12.23 9.09 5.20
N THR A 82 -11.46 9.38 6.25
CA THR A 82 -10.43 10.44 6.19
C THR A 82 -9.36 10.04 5.16
N PRO A 83 -9.12 10.84 4.11
CA PRO A 83 -8.12 10.52 3.10
C PRO A 83 -6.72 10.63 3.70
N PHE A 84 -5.77 9.82 3.21
CA PHE A 84 -4.35 10.06 3.49
C PHE A 84 -3.94 11.43 2.96
N SER A 85 -3.06 12.12 3.69
CA SER A 85 -2.53 13.42 3.27
C SER A 85 -1.24 13.24 2.48
N THR A 86 -0.96 14.13 1.55
CA THR A 86 0.33 14.21 0.85
C THR A 86 1.41 14.92 1.67
N THR A 87 1.05 15.56 2.79
CA THR A 87 1.98 16.39 3.60
C THR A 87 1.82 16.26 5.12
N VAL A 88 0.93 15.39 5.59
CA VAL A 88 0.70 15.17 7.03
C VAL A 88 0.51 13.68 7.25
N GLY A 89 1.60 13.03 7.63
CA GLY A 89 1.68 11.59 7.76
C GLY A 89 0.88 11.07 8.93
N VAL A 90 0.52 9.80 8.84
CA VAL A 90 -0.05 9.05 9.96
C VAL A 90 0.93 7.96 10.36
N ASN A 91 1.37 7.95 11.62
CA ASN A 91 2.20 6.86 12.12
C ASN A 91 1.40 5.55 12.06
N SER A 92 1.92 4.56 11.32
CA SER A 92 1.26 3.26 11.13
C SER A 92 1.40 2.34 12.34
N GLY A 93 2.37 2.60 13.21
CA GLY A 93 2.81 1.68 14.26
C GLY A 93 3.72 0.55 13.77
N ILE A 94 3.84 0.35 12.44
CA ILE A 94 4.80 -0.58 11.82
C ILE A 94 6.20 -0.03 12.00
N ARG A 95 7.16 -0.94 12.18
CA ARG A 95 8.58 -0.59 12.31
C ARG A 95 9.43 -1.35 11.32
N THR A 96 10.54 -0.74 10.93
CA THR A 96 11.62 -1.47 10.25
C THR A 96 12.37 -2.35 11.25
N VAL A 97 13.12 -3.34 10.78
CA VAL A 97 14.01 -4.18 11.62
C VAL A 97 15.01 -3.39 12.47
N ASP A 98 15.37 -2.19 12.03
CA ASP A 98 16.25 -1.27 12.76
C ASP A 98 15.51 -0.46 13.83
N GLY A 99 14.19 -0.62 13.96
CA GLY A 99 13.37 -0.01 15.01
C GLY A 99 12.76 1.35 14.65
N ASN A 100 12.91 1.83 13.42
CA ASN A 100 12.33 3.10 12.96
C ASN A 100 10.85 2.95 12.63
N TYR A 101 10.03 3.93 12.97
CA TYR A 101 8.60 3.94 12.65
C TYR A 101 8.34 4.27 11.18
N VAL A 102 7.30 3.67 10.62
CA VAL A 102 6.82 3.96 9.27
C VAL A 102 5.58 4.85 9.32
N TRP A 103 5.60 5.94 8.57
CA TRP A 103 4.52 6.92 8.47
C TRP A 103 3.83 6.83 7.10
N LEU A 104 2.51 6.89 7.08
CA LEU A 104 1.70 6.72 5.88
C LEU A 104 1.31 8.08 5.29
N PHE A 105 1.56 8.24 4.00
CA PHE A 105 1.18 9.40 3.20
C PHE A 105 0.44 8.94 1.95
N GLN A 106 -0.40 9.81 1.39
CA GLN A 106 -0.85 9.65 0.02
C GLN A 106 0.30 10.02 -0.90
N ASP A 107 0.55 9.23 -1.94
CA ASP A 107 1.51 9.61 -2.96
C ASP A 107 1.05 10.92 -3.68
N PRO A 108 1.92 11.94 -3.80
CA PRO A 108 1.54 13.22 -4.39
C PRO A 108 1.27 13.16 -5.90
N THR A 109 1.67 12.10 -6.58
CA THR A 109 1.54 11.90 -8.02
C THR A 109 0.47 10.87 -8.40
N ASN A 110 0.04 10.02 -7.44
CA ASN A 110 -0.92 8.96 -7.65
C ASN A 110 -1.86 8.80 -6.44
N ALA A 111 -3.10 9.27 -6.60
CA ALA A 111 -4.09 9.27 -5.53
C ALA A 111 -4.51 7.88 -5.02
N ASN A 112 -4.26 6.82 -5.80
CA ASN A 112 -4.58 5.43 -5.43
C ASN A 112 -3.44 4.73 -4.68
N VAL A 113 -2.34 5.45 -4.42
CA VAL A 113 -1.15 4.92 -3.78
C VAL A 113 -0.97 5.55 -2.40
N VAL A 114 -0.70 4.70 -1.43
CA VAL A 114 -0.27 5.08 -0.08
C VAL A 114 1.18 4.62 0.07
N ILE A 115 2.06 5.54 0.46
CA ILE A 115 3.47 5.28 0.69
C ILE A 115 3.75 5.24 2.19
N GLY A 116 4.55 4.26 2.62
CA GLY A 116 5.10 4.18 3.97
C GLY A 116 6.51 4.75 3.99
N VAL A 117 6.69 5.92 4.60
CA VAL A 117 7.99 6.61 4.70
C VAL A 117 8.65 6.26 6.04
N ILE A 118 9.93 5.91 6.01
CA ILE A 118 10.73 5.58 7.19
C ILE A 118 11.04 6.87 7.95
N GLY A 119 10.61 6.92 9.21
CA GLY A 119 10.94 7.94 10.18
C GLY A 119 12.11 7.54 11.07
N THR A 120 12.05 7.98 12.32
CA THR A 120 13.03 7.64 13.36
C THR A 120 12.42 6.64 14.36
N ASP A 121 13.16 6.35 15.42
CA ASP A 121 12.70 5.59 16.58
C ASP A 121 11.74 6.38 17.51
N ASP A 122 11.51 7.67 17.24
CA ASP A 122 10.53 8.50 17.94
C ASP A 122 9.16 8.44 17.21
N PRO A 123 8.10 7.89 17.84
CA PRO A 123 6.79 7.78 17.21
C PRO A 123 6.09 9.13 16.98
N LEU A 124 6.62 10.23 17.52
CA LEU A 124 6.07 11.57 17.41
C LEU A 124 6.83 12.45 16.41
N ALA A 125 7.94 11.96 15.86
CA ALA A 125 8.75 12.65 14.86
C ALA A 125 8.34 12.20 13.45
N GLU A 126 7.47 12.97 12.81
CA GLU A 126 7.08 12.76 11.41
C GLU A 126 8.29 12.96 10.47
N PRO A 127 8.57 12.04 9.54
CA PRO A 127 9.61 12.22 8.53
C PRO A 127 9.20 13.23 7.45
N ALA A 128 10.19 13.67 6.67
CA ALA A 128 9.90 14.33 5.40
C ALA A 128 9.25 13.34 4.43
N GLU A 129 8.24 13.78 3.68
CA GLU A 129 7.39 12.94 2.82
C GLU A 129 8.14 12.36 1.63
N THR A 130 9.26 12.99 1.25
CA THR A 130 10.21 12.52 0.25
C THR A 130 11.32 11.65 0.85
N GLY A 131 11.13 11.18 2.08
CA GLY A 131 12.08 10.32 2.77
C GLY A 131 12.16 8.92 2.17
N PRO A 132 13.10 8.09 2.65
CA PRO A 132 13.22 6.71 2.19
C PRO A 132 11.95 5.92 2.52
N LEU A 133 11.53 5.07 1.58
CA LEU A 133 10.31 4.29 1.71
C LEU A 133 10.56 2.94 2.37
N ALA A 134 9.60 2.50 3.17
CA ALA A 134 9.55 1.18 3.75
C ALA A 134 8.73 0.22 2.89
N PHE A 135 7.56 0.67 2.45
CA PHE A 135 6.66 -0.05 1.55
C PHE A 135 5.73 0.93 0.82
N SER A 136 4.98 0.43 -0.15
CA SER A 136 3.86 1.14 -0.77
C SER A 136 2.69 0.20 -1.04
N LEU A 137 1.49 0.77 -1.02
CA LEU A 137 0.22 0.10 -1.28
C LEU A 137 -0.41 0.76 -2.50
N GLY A 138 -0.78 -0.01 -3.51
CA GLY A 138 -1.45 0.48 -4.71
C GLY A 138 -2.80 -0.19 -4.91
N LEU A 139 -3.88 0.59 -4.78
CA LEU A 139 -5.22 0.09 -5.05
C LEU A 139 -5.51 0.16 -6.55
N ASN A 140 -5.74 -1.00 -7.18
CA ASN A 140 -6.03 -1.11 -8.60
C ASN A 140 -7.52 -1.41 -8.83
N SER A 141 -8.31 -0.39 -9.11
CA SER A 141 -9.75 -0.53 -9.36
C SER A 141 -10.04 -1.33 -10.63
N THR A 142 -10.68 -2.50 -10.48
CA THR A 142 -11.14 -3.33 -11.59
C THR A 142 -12.59 -3.01 -11.97
N SER A 143 -13.36 -2.44 -11.05
CA SER A 143 -14.65 -1.79 -11.28
C SER A 143 -14.87 -0.66 -10.26
N THR A 144 -16.06 -0.06 -10.24
CA THR A 144 -16.41 0.90 -9.17
C THR A 144 -16.68 0.21 -7.82
N THR A 145 -16.84 -1.12 -7.81
CA THR A 145 -17.15 -1.92 -6.62
C THR A 145 -16.03 -2.88 -6.24
N ASN A 146 -15.08 -3.13 -7.13
CA ASN A 146 -14.00 -4.10 -6.92
C ASN A 146 -12.65 -3.43 -7.15
N ALA A 147 -11.71 -3.72 -6.28
CA ALA A 147 -10.32 -3.31 -6.45
C ALA A 147 -9.38 -4.41 -5.99
N ASP A 148 -8.33 -4.63 -6.77
CA ASP A 148 -7.19 -5.43 -6.35
C ASP A 148 -6.22 -4.57 -5.53
N LEU A 149 -5.40 -5.21 -4.70
CA LEU A 149 -4.33 -4.54 -3.95
C LEU A 149 -2.97 -5.10 -4.40
N TYR A 150 -2.05 -4.20 -4.72
CA TYR A 150 -0.62 -4.51 -4.84
C TYR A 150 0.13 -3.90 -3.66
N THR A 151 1.12 -4.62 -3.15
CA THR A 151 2.03 -4.13 -2.11
C THR A 151 3.46 -4.39 -2.54
N VAL A 152 4.31 -3.39 -2.35
CA VAL A 152 5.76 -3.52 -2.58
C VAL A 152 6.47 -3.08 -1.31
N GLN A 153 7.29 -3.96 -0.73
CA GLN A 153 8.11 -3.67 0.43
C GLN A 153 9.56 -3.47 0.01
N TYR A 154 10.15 -2.33 0.39
CA TYR A 154 11.49 -1.90 0.00
C TYR A 154 12.55 -2.17 1.07
N VAL A 155 12.15 -2.39 2.32
CA VAL A 155 13.05 -2.71 3.45
C VAL A 155 12.40 -3.73 4.38
N PRO A 156 13.17 -4.49 5.18
CA PRO A 156 12.61 -5.46 6.12
C PRO A 156 11.80 -4.78 7.25
N LEU A 157 10.64 -5.34 7.57
CA LEU A 157 9.71 -4.88 8.62
C LEU A 157 9.67 -5.82 9.83
N LEU A 158 9.17 -5.32 10.97
CA LEU A 158 8.95 -6.04 12.24
C LEU A 158 7.48 -6.30 12.53
#